data_AF-A0A0C9XM62-F1
#
_entry.id   AF-A0A0C9XM62-F1
#
_cell.length_a   1.000
_cell.length_b   1.000
_cell.length_c   1.000
_cell.angle_alpha   90.00
_cell.angle_beta   90.00
_cell.angle_gamma   90.00
#
_symmetry.space_group_name_H-M   'P 1'
#
loop_
_entity.id
_entity.type
_entity.pdbx_description
1 polymer ?
#
loop_
_entity_poly.entity_id
_entity_poly.type
_entity_poly.pdbx_seq_one_letter_code
_entity_poly.pdbx_strand_id
1 'polypeptide(L)'
;MNDVEQYLAACEDFQLSGVLHPFWHDWLYADPSQFLTPEALHHWHRQFWDHDMPWCKHALGAGELDFQFSMLPPITGLCCFNQGVMKLKQVGGCTQRDAQQYIVVIITGFPNVDVVIAIRALMEFQYLVQAPAITSQMGSRILAALKTFHDHKHAIIGAGLCHGQTTGATLDHWDIPKLEFMQSVAPSIPQTGIVIQWSADTTKHTHIEVIKDPVTTTNNQNYDSQICCTLDCDKKCHLFNTTISLSKQTDIHDTQTGDDSETDAPNHGDWNLPDSAGDNVIGNILQDLWSSDCPPTCFFDSTEKLSSVSPGSMPIPLCMLVVGCTAL
;
A
#
# COMPACT_ATOMS: atom_id res chain seq x y z
N MET A 1 18.77 21.34 -28.64
CA MET A 1 19.65 20.66 -27.68
C MET A 1 19.21 19.21 -27.68
N ASN A 2 19.92 18.32 -28.38
CA ASN A 2 19.43 16.96 -28.70
C ASN A 2 20.24 15.86 -28.02
N ASP A 3 20.70 16.09 -26.80
CA ASP A 3 21.29 15.03 -26.00
C ASP A 3 20.60 14.97 -24.65
N VAL A 4 19.58 14.10 -24.59
CA VAL A 4 18.80 13.84 -23.37
C VAL A 4 19.71 13.27 -22.29
N GLU A 5 20.72 12.48 -22.64
CA GLU A 5 21.67 11.91 -21.67
C GLU A 5 22.54 13.01 -21.07
N GLN A 6 23.05 13.95 -21.87
CA GLN A 6 23.76 15.13 -21.35
C GLN A 6 22.87 16.01 -20.48
N TYR A 7 21.60 16.19 -20.84
CA TYR A 7 20.66 16.95 -20.02
C TYR A 7 20.38 16.26 -18.68
N LEU A 8 20.15 14.94 -18.68
CA LEU A 8 19.94 14.17 -17.45
C LEU A 8 21.20 14.17 -16.58
N ALA A 9 22.38 13.99 -17.16
CA ALA A 9 23.66 14.07 -16.44
C ALA A 9 23.87 15.46 -15.81
N ALA A 10 23.56 16.53 -16.55
CA ALA A 10 23.62 17.88 -16.01
C ALA A 10 22.59 18.11 -14.89
N CYS A 11 21.41 17.47 -14.95
CA CYS A 11 20.40 17.56 -13.88
C CYS A 11 20.87 16.89 -12.59
N GLU A 12 21.63 15.79 -12.67
CA GLU A 12 22.19 15.10 -11.50
C GLU A 12 23.11 16.00 -10.67
N ASP A 13 23.92 16.84 -11.33
CA ASP A 13 24.79 17.83 -10.66
C ASP A 13 23.99 18.82 -9.79
N PHE A 14 22.72 19.05 -10.12
CA PHE A 14 21.79 19.91 -9.37
C PHE A 14 20.75 19.13 -8.55
N GLN A 15 20.88 17.80 -8.46
CA GLN A 15 19.91 16.92 -7.77
C GLN A 15 18.48 17.03 -8.31
N LEU A 16 18.34 17.31 -9.62
CA LEU A 16 17.04 17.46 -10.29
C LEU A 16 16.60 16.16 -10.97
N SER A 17 15.29 15.95 -11.06
CA SER A 17 14.68 14.75 -11.66
C SER A 17 14.74 14.69 -13.19
N GLY A 18 15.23 15.73 -13.86
CA GLY A 18 15.25 15.81 -15.33
C GLY A 18 13.88 15.97 -15.97
N VAL A 19 12.86 16.39 -15.21
CA VAL A 19 11.52 16.67 -15.75
C VAL A 19 11.48 18.10 -16.31
N LEU A 20 11.48 18.22 -17.64
CA LEU A 20 11.50 19.52 -18.32
C LEU A 20 10.18 20.29 -18.18
N HIS A 21 9.06 19.60 -18.38
CA HIS A 21 7.71 20.17 -18.28
C HIS A 21 6.86 19.30 -17.36
N PRO A 22 6.85 19.57 -16.04
CA PRO A 22 5.98 18.84 -15.14
C PRO A 22 4.51 19.03 -15.54
N PHE A 23 3.66 18.05 -15.28
CA PHE A 23 2.25 18.11 -15.71
C PHE A 23 1.49 19.29 -15.08
N TRP A 24 1.99 19.83 -13.96
CA TRP A 24 1.47 21.00 -13.25
C TRP A 24 2.13 22.32 -13.67
N HIS A 25 2.95 22.36 -14.73
CA HIS A 25 3.68 23.59 -15.09
C HIS A 25 2.76 24.78 -15.43
N ASP A 26 1.57 24.51 -15.98
CA ASP A 26 0.58 25.52 -16.35
C ASP A 26 -0.42 25.84 -15.22
N TRP A 27 -0.28 25.19 -14.06
CA TRP A 27 -1.23 25.37 -12.97
C TRP A 27 -0.90 26.65 -12.19
N LEU A 28 -1.85 27.58 -12.20
CA LEU A 28 -1.71 28.82 -11.45
C LEU A 28 -1.59 28.50 -9.95
N TYR A 29 -0.50 28.97 -9.31
CA TYR A 29 -0.16 28.71 -7.91
C TYR A 29 0.16 27.24 -7.57
N ALA A 30 0.57 26.41 -8.54
CA ALA A 30 1.03 25.07 -8.22
C ALA A 30 2.28 25.11 -7.33
N ASP A 31 2.10 24.62 -6.11
CA ASP A 31 3.15 24.33 -5.15
C ASP A 31 3.14 22.81 -4.91
N PRO A 32 4.11 22.06 -5.46
CA PRO A 32 4.18 20.61 -5.28
C PRO A 32 4.16 20.17 -3.82
N SER A 33 4.67 20.99 -2.89
CA SER A 33 4.64 20.68 -1.46
C SER A 33 3.21 20.63 -0.89
N GLN A 34 2.25 21.27 -1.54
CA GLN A 34 0.87 21.35 -1.07
C GLN A 34 -0.01 20.22 -1.59
N PHE A 35 0.21 19.78 -2.83
CA PHE A 35 -0.65 18.78 -3.48
C PHE A 35 0.03 17.42 -3.73
N LEU A 36 1.37 17.34 -3.71
CA LEU A 36 2.03 16.03 -3.73
C LEU A 36 1.96 15.44 -2.34
N THR A 37 1.24 14.33 -2.24
CA THR A 37 1.00 13.66 -0.97
C THR A 37 2.12 12.66 -0.69
N PRO A 38 2.72 12.67 0.51
CA PRO A 38 3.63 11.62 0.93
C PRO A 38 2.98 10.24 0.82
N GLU A 39 3.77 9.29 0.34
CA GLU A 39 3.42 7.88 0.35
C GLU A 39 4.21 7.20 1.48
N ALA A 40 3.47 6.55 2.37
CA ALA A 40 3.97 6.05 3.64
C ALA A 40 5.17 5.11 3.54
N LEU A 41 5.03 4.13 2.66
CA LEU A 41 5.93 3.00 2.52
C LEU A 41 7.32 3.45 2.05
N HIS A 42 7.38 4.33 1.06
CA HIS A 42 8.63 4.75 0.42
C HIS A 42 9.23 5.99 1.08
N HIS A 43 8.41 6.89 1.64
CA HIS A 43 8.90 8.12 2.26
C HIS A 43 9.30 7.95 3.73
N TRP A 44 8.73 6.98 4.46
CA TRP A 44 9.06 6.77 5.87
C TRP A 44 9.75 5.45 6.12
N HIS A 45 9.10 4.32 5.80
CA HIS A 45 9.66 3.02 6.14
C HIS A 45 10.94 2.72 5.35
N ARG A 46 10.94 3.07 4.07
CA ARG A 46 12.15 2.96 3.24
C ARG A 46 13.21 4.00 3.61
N GLN A 47 12.82 5.23 3.97
CA GLN A 47 13.73 6.25 4.50
C GLN A 47 14.44 5.77 5.76
N PHE A 48 13.69 5.22 6.70
CA PHE A 48 14.22 4.62 7.92
C PHE A 48 15.28 3.55 7.61
N TRP A 49 14.98 2.67 6.66
CA TRP A 49 15.91 1.59 6.30
C TRP A 49 17.15 2.10 5.56
N ASP A 50 16.99 3.08 4.67
CA ASP A 50 18.08 3.61 3.84
C ASP A 50 18.98 4.60 4.61
N HIS A 51 18.50 5.22 5.69
CA HIS A 51 19.21 6.29 6.40
C HIS A 51 19.28 6.09 7.91
N ASP A 52 18.13 6.11 8.61
CA ASP A 52 18.08 6.10 10.08
C ASP A 52 18.76 4.83 10.67
N MET A 53 18.45 3.66 10.10
CA MET A 53 19.03 2.38 10.50
C MET A 53 20.56 2.35 10.28
N PRO A 54 21.09 2.73 9.10
CA PRO A 54 22.53 2.95 8.93
C PRO A 54 23.14 3.92 9.93
N TRP A 55 22.52 5.06 10.27
CA TRP A 55 23.08 5.96 11.28
C TRP A 55 23.18 5.29 12.65
N CYS A 56 22.15 4.54 13.04
CA CYS A 56 22.15 3.76 14.28
C CYS A 56 23.21 2.66 14.28
N LYS A 57 23.41 1.99 13.13
CA LYS A 57 24.49 1.01 12.93
C LYS A 57 25.87 1.62 13.10
N HIS A 58 26.10 2.83 12.58
CA HIS A 58 27.38 3.52 12.77
C HIS A 58 27.57 4.00 14.21
N ALA A 59 26.47 4.37 14.90
CA ALA A 59 26.50 4.82 16.28
C ALA A 59 26.88 3.70 17.25
N LEU A 60 26.23 2.54 17.15
CA LEU A 60 26.43 1.42 18.08
C LEU A 60 27.49 0.43 17.60
N GLY A 61 27.69 0.33 16.28
CA GLY A 61 28.38 -0.78 15.65
C GLY A 61 27.43 -1.94 15.33
N ALA A 62 27.70 -2.65 14.23
CA ALA A 62 26.81 -3.72 13.74
C ALA A 62 26.61 -4.86 14.75
N GLY A 63 27.67 -5.25 15.47
CA GLY A 63 27.60 -6.34 16.45
C GLY A 63 26.76 -5.99 17.68
N GLU A 64 26.92 -4.77 18.22
CA GLU A 64 26.15 -4.30 19.36
C GLU A 64 24.68 -4.09 18.98
N LEU A 65 24.42 -3.52 17.80
CA LEU A 65 23.06 -3.35 17.30
C LEU A 65 22.34 -4.71 17.15
N ASP A 66 22.98 -5.70 16.52
CA ASP A 66 22.40 -7.05 16.40
C ASP A 66 22.20 -7.72 17.76
N PHE A 67 23.15 -7.56 18.69
CA PHE A 67 23.04 -8.08 20.06
C PHE A 67 21.81 -7.51 20.77
N GLN A 68 21.61 -6.20 20.74
CA GLN A 68 20.45 -5.56 21.36
C GLN A 68 19.13 -6.00 20.72
N PHE A 69 19.08 -6.15 19.39
CA PHE A 69 17.91 -6.71 18.70
C PHE A 69 17.61 -8.15 19.15
N SER A 70 18.64 -8.97 19.36
CA SER A 70 18.48 -10.35 19.84
C SER A 70 18.05 -10.45 21.30
N MET A 71 18.25 -9.40 22.09
CA MET A 71 17.89 -9.34 23.51
C MET A 71 16.44 -8.91 23.74
N LEU A 72 15.74 -8.45 22.69
CA LEU A 72 14.35 -8.02 22.80
C LEU A 72 13.44 -9.21 23.12
N PRO A 73 12.51 -9.06 24.09
CA PRO A 73 11.54 -10.10 24.36
C PRO A 73 10.59 -10.27 23.17
N PRO A 74 10.12 -11.51 22.90
CA PRO A 74 9.09 -11.74 21.88
C PRO A 74 7.82 -10.94 22.19
N ILE A 75 7.35 -10.15 21.21
CA ILE A 75 6.08 -9.43 21.28
C ILE A 75 5.13 -10.02 20.25
N THR A 76 3.92 -10.37 20.68
CA THR A 76 2.89 -10.89 19.77
C THR A 76 2.59 -9.89 18.66
N GLY A 77 2.68 -10.34 17.42
CA GLY A 77 2.40 -9.51 16.24
C GLY A 77 3.60 -8.77 15.66
N LEU A 78 4.81 -8.91 16.23
CA LEU A 78 6.04 -8.32 15.70
C LEU A 78 7.10 -9.39 15.44
N CYS A 79 7.93 -9.17 14.41
CA CYS A 79 9.09 -10.02 14.15
C CYS A 79 10.06 -10.03 15.34
N CYS A 80 10.60 -11.22 15.63
CA CYS A 80 11.70 -11.42 16.56
C CYS A 80 13.03 -11.48 15.79
N PHE A 81 14.04 -10.76 16.25
CA PHE A 81 15.33 -10.64 15.59
C PHE A 81 16.43 -11.38 16.36
N ASN A 82 16.23 -12.67 16.60
CA ASN A 82 17.14 -13.51 17.43
C ASN A 82 18.59 -13.56 16.91
N GLN A 83 18.81 -13.29 15.62
CA GLN A 83 20.14 -13.23 15.00
C GLN A 83 20.55 -11.81 14.58
N GLY A 84 19.81 -10.80 15.04
CA GLY A 84 19.94 -9.42 14.63
C GLY A 84 19.29 -9.12 13.27
N VAL A 85 19.50 -7.89 12.80
CA VAL A 85 18.93 -7.35 11.55
C VAL A 85 19.98 -7.14 10.45
N MET A 86 21.28 -7.11 10.79
CA MET A 86 22.34 -6.76 9.84
C MET A 86 22.62 -7.85 8.80
N LYS A 87 22.22 -9.10 9.07
CA LYS A 87 22.43 -10.24 8.15
C LYS A 87 21.32 -10.39 7.11
N LEU A 88 20.26 -9.58 7.19
CA LEU A 88 19.12 -9.67 6.27
C LEU A 88 19.52 -9.17 4.88
N LYS A 89 19.46 -10.05 3.87
CA LYS A 89 19.84 -9.74 2.48
C LYS A 89 18.76 -9.01 1.70
N GLN A 90 17.50 -9.36 1.93
CA GLN A 90 16.34 -8.70 1.35
C GLN A 90 15.35 -8.45 2.48
N VAL A 91 15.03 -7.18 2.70
CA VAL A 91 14.16 -6.76 3.80
C VAL A 91 12.86 -6.28 3.21
N GLY A 92 11.79 -7.04 3.45
CA GLY A 92 10.44 -6.67 3.05
C GLY A 92 9.91 -5.51 3.89
N GLY A 93 8.84 -4.87 3.41
CA GLY A 93 8.22 -3.72 4.10
C GLY A 93 7.82 -4.05 5.54
N CYS A 94 7.22 -5.22 5.78
CA CYS A 94 6.85 -5.64 7.14
C CYS A 94 8.06 -5.70 8.08
N THR A 95 9.16 -6.29 7.64
CA THR A 95 10.39 -6.37 8.44
C THR A 95 10.99 -4.99 8.72
N GLN A 96 10.92 -4.06 7.76
CA GLN A 96 11.34 -2.67 7.98
C GLN A 96 10.49 -2.00 9.06
N ARG A 97 9.15 -2.15 9.00
CA ARG A 97 8.23 -1.60 10.01
C ARG A 97 8.49 -2.16 11.39
N ASP A 98 8.73 -3.47 11.49
CA ASP A 98 8.98 -4.11 12.79
C ASP A 98 10.32 -3.65 13.38
N ALA A 99 11.39 -3.59 12.57
CA ALA A 99 12.68 -3.07 13.03
C ALA A 99 12.58 -1.60 13.46
N GLN A 100 11.77 -0.80 12.76
CA GLN A 100 11.50 0.60 13.09
C GLN A 100 10.86 0.77 14.47
N GLN A 101 9.93 -0.09 14.86
CA GLN A 101 9.26 -0.01 16.16
C GLN A 101 10.20 -0.21 17.34
N TYR A 102 11.31 -0.94 17.14
CA TYR A 102 12.28 -1.22 18.18
C TYR A 102 13.41 -0.18 18.28
N ILE A 103 13.65 0.61 17.23
CA ILE A 103 14.91 1.36 17.09
C ILE A 103 15.21 2.30 18.27
N VAL A 104 14.18 2.95 18.83
CA VAL A 104 14.34 3.89 19.95
C VAL A 104 14.87 3.15 21.19
N VAL A 105 14.36 1.95 21.46
CA VAL A 105 14.80 1.12 22.58
C VAL A 105 16.24 0.68 22.38
N ILE A 106 16.57 0.25 21.16
CA ILE A 106 17.93 -0.17 20.77
C ILE A 106 18.93 0.96 21.04
N ILE A 107 18.70 2.15 20.50
CA ILE A 107 19.68 3.25 20.64
C ILE A 107 19.71 3.93 22.02
N THR A 108 18.86 3.54 22.97
CA THR A 108 18.76 4.21 24.28
C THR A 108 20.09 4.21 25.06
N GLY A 109 20.97 3.23 24.82
CA GLY A 109 22.30 3.15 25.45
C GLY A 109 23.38 4.01 24.79
N PHE A 110 23.08 4.73 23.70
CA PHE A 110 24.10 5.50 22.98
C PHE A 110 24.52 6.76 23.75
N PRO A 111 25.83 7.04 23.93
CA PRO A 111 26.28 8.15 24.79
C PRO A 111 25.89 9.55 24.32
N ASN A 112 25.69 9.77 23.02
CA ASN A 112 25.28 11.06 22.50
C ASN A 112 23.75 11.19 22.53
N VAL A 113 23.26 11.86 23.58
CA VAL A 113 21.82 12.05 23.83
C VAL A 113 21.13 12.80 22.69
N ASP A 114 21.79 13.76 22.05
CA ASP A 114 21.19 14.54 20.97
C ASP A 114 20.91 13.68 19.73
N VAL A 115 21.78 12.69 19.45
CA VAL A 115 21.53 11.69 18.39
C VAL A 115 20.29 10.85 18.73
N VAL A 116 20.16 10.40 19.98
CA VAL A 116 18.99 9.63 20.43
C VAL A 116 17.71 10.46 20.32
N ILE A 117 17.75 11.73 20.71
CA ILE A 117 16.62 12.67 20.57
C ILE A 117 16.23 12.84 19.09
N ALA A 118 17.21 13.04 18.20
CA ALA A 118 16.97 13.22 16.77
C ALA A 118 16.27 11.99 16.15
N ILE A 119 16.79 10.78 16.38
CA ILE A 119 16.18 9.55 15.86
C ILE A 119 14.79 9.32 16.46
N ARG A 120 14.63 9.50 17.77
CA ARG A 120 13.32 9.40 18.43
C ARG A 120 12.32 10.38 17.82
N ALA A 121 12.73 11.62 17.56
CA ALA A 121 11.88 12.64 16.97
C ALA A 121 11.42 12.27 15.55
N LEU A 122 12.28 11.67 14.73
CA LEU A 122 11.90 11.09 13.44
C LEU A 122 10.88 9.97 13.61
N MET A 123 11.09 9.05 14.56
CA MET A 123 10.15 7.96 14.80
C MET A 123 8.79 8.47 15.29
N GLU A 124 8.77 9.47 16.17
CA GLU A 124 7.54 10.10 16.64
C GLU A 124 6.81 10.81 15.48
N PHE A 125 7.54 11.54 14.62
CA PHE A 125 6.96 12.12 13.41
C PHE A 125 6.32 11.05 12.52
N GLN A 126 7.09 10.03 12.14
CA GLN A 126 6.65 8.96 11.23
C GLN A 126 5.45 8.19 11.80
N TYR A 127 5.40 7.97 13.11
CA TYR A 127 4.26 7.33 13.77
C TYR A 127 3.01 8.23 13.76
N LEU A 128 3.15 9.51 14.10
CA LEU A 128 2.01 10.44 14.20
C LEU A 128 1.34 10.72 12.86
N VAL A 129 2.10 10.86 11.77
CA VAL A 129 1.55 11.15 10.43
C VAL A 129 0.74 9.99 9.85
N GLN A 130 0.87 8.80 10.42
CA GLN A 130 0.15 7.58 10.05
C GLN A 130 -1.18 7.40 10.79
N ALA A 131 -1.52 8.32 11.71
CA ALA A 131 -2.77 8.20 12.45
C ALA A 131 -3.99 8.22 11.50
N PRO A 132 -5.00 7.35 11.74
CA PRO A 132 -6.21 7.31 10.92
C PRO A 132 -7.08 8.58 11.06
N ALA A 133 -6.78 9.42 12.06
CA ALA A 133 -7.35 10.74 12.20
C ALA A 133 -6.31 11.69 12.81
N ILE A 134 -6.18 12.89 12.25
CA ILE A 134 -5.25 13.91 12.71
C ILE A 134 -6.04 15.11 13.22
N THR A 135 -6.05 15.27 14.54
CA THR A 135 -6.64 16.45 15.20
C THR A 135 -5.66 17.63 15.16
N SER A 136 -6.12 18.84 15.48
CA SER A 136 -5.25 20.02 15.62
C SER A 136 -4.11 19.81 16.64
N GLN A 137 -4.40 19.09 17.73
CA GLN A 137 -3.40 18.70 18.72
C GLN A 137 -2.37 17.73 18.12
N MET A 138 -2.82 16.73 17.36
CA MET A 138 -1.93 15.81 16.66
C MET A 138 -1.04 16.54 15.63
N GLY A 139 -1.61 17.46 14.85
CA GLY A 139 -0.88 18.31 13.92
C GLY A 139 0.22 19.13 14.61
N SER A 140 -0.09 19.67 15.79
CA SER A 140 0.90 20.40 16.60
C SER A 140 2.03 19.49 17.09
N ARG A 141 1.72 18.23 17.43
CA ARG A 141 2.74 17.23 17.80
C ARG A 141 3.61 16.81 16.62
N ILE A 142 3.05 16.66 15.42
CA ILE A 142 3.80 16.37 14.19
C ILE A 142 4.82 17.47 13.93
N LEU A 143 4.39 18.74 13.98
CA LEU A 143 5.27 19.89 13.82
C LEU A 143 6.34 19.95 14.92
N ALA A 144 5.97 19.67 16.17
CA ALA A 144 6.92 19.66 17.29
C ALA A 144 7.96 18.54 17.17
N ALA A 145 7.57 17.36 16.71
CA ALA A 145 8.48 16.25 16.45
C ALA A 145 9.49 16.62 15.35
N LEU A 146 9.02 17.20 14.24
CA LEU A 146 9.89 17.64 13.16
C LEU A 146 10.84 18.77 13.61
N LYS A 147 10.34 19.73 14.40
CA LYS A 147 11.18 20.77 15.00
C LYS A 147 12.25 20.16 15.90
N THR A 148 11.87 19.22 16.77
CA THR A 148 12.80 18.54 17.68
C THR A 148 13.90 17.81 16.89
N PHE A 149 13.55 17.15 15.79
CA PHE A 149 14.54 16.57 14.89
C PHE A 149 15.49 17.64 14.34
N HIS A 150 14.97 18.75 13.80
CA HIS A 150 15.80 19.81 13.26
C HIS A 150 16.71 20.47 14.30
N ASP A 151 16.26 20.62 15.54
CA ASP A 151 17.06 21.18 16.63
C ASP A 151 18.26 20.28 16.99
N HIS A 152 18.16 18.96 16.80
CA HIS A 152 19.18 17.99 17.24
C HIS A 152 19.92 17.27 16.10
N LYS A 153 19.45 17.35 14.85
CA LYS A 153 20.02 16.59 13.72
C LYS A 153 21.51 16.86 13.51
N HIS A 154 22.00 18.05 13.81
CA HIS A 154 23.43 18.37 13.70
C HIS A 154 24.33 17.46 14.54
N ALA A 155 23.83 16.86 15.63
CA ALA A 155 24.57 15.88 16.41
C ALA A 155 24.90 14.60 15.61
N ILE A 156 24.05 14.20 14.65
CA ILE A 156 24.28 13.05 13.77
C ILE A 156 25.49 13.33 12.86
N ILE A 157 25.57 14.53 12.29
CA ILE A 157 26.72 14.96 11.49
C ILE A 157 27.97 15.13 12.37
N GLY A 158 27.83 15.83 13.50
CA GLY A 158 28.95 16.08 14.42
C GLY A 158 29.57 14.79 14.98
N ALA A 159 28.78 13.73 15.13
CA ALA A 159 29.25 12.39 15.49
C ALA A 159 29.76 11.57 14.29
N GLY A 160 29.74 12.12 13.07
CA GLY A 160 30.18 11.47 11.85
C GLY A 160 29.32 10.28 11.43
N LEU A 161 28.03 10.26 11.79
CA LEU A 161 27.14 9.12 11.54
C LEU A 161 26.44 9.18 10.18
N CYS A 162 26.27 10.40 9.64
CA CYS A 162 25.67 10.61 8.33
C CYS A 162 26.66 10.23 7.23
N HIS A 163 26.33 9.22 6.41
CA HIS A 163 27.20 8.75 5.33
C HIS A 163 26.44 8.68 4.00
N GLY A 164 27.15 8.97 2.90
CA GLY A 164 26.62 8.82 1.56
C GLY A 164 26.54 7.36 1.15
N GLN A 165 25.42 6.95 0.55
CA GLN A 165 25.20 5.55 0.15
C GLN A 165 26.20 5.08 -0.92
N THR A 166 26.57 5.96 -1.85
CA THR A 166 27.45 5.63 -2.99
C THR A 166 28.93 5.68 -2.62
N THR A 167 29.36 6.72 -1.90
CA THR A 167 30.78 6.97 -1.60
C THR A 167 31.22 6.37 -0.28
N GLY A 168 30.27 6.08 0.63
CA GLY A 168 30.57 5.67 2.00
C GLY A 168 31.27 6.75 2.83
N ALA A 169 31.41 7.97 2.28
CA ALA A 169 32.04 9.09 2.97
C ALA A 169 31.06 9.74 3.94
N THR A 170 31.57 10.26 5.05
CA THR A 170 30.79 11.07 5.97
C THR A 170 30.31 12.34 5.27
N LEU A 171 29.03 12.67 5.43
CA LEU A 171 28.40 13.86 4.87
C LEU A 171 28.26 14.93 5.95
N ASP A 172 28.49 16.18 5.57
CA ASP A 172 28.35 17.39 6.39
C ASP A 172 27.09 18.20 6.07
N HIS A 173 26.22 17.66 5.21
CA HIS A 173 24.99 18.28 4.73
C HIS A 173 23.76 17.37 4.90
N TRP A 174 22.57 17.92 4.64
CA TRP A 174 21.27 17.27 4.82
C TRP A 174 20.48 17.19 3.51
N ASP A 175 21.16 16.90 2.40
CA ASP A 175 20.52 16.83 1.07
C ASP A 175 19.87 15.46 0.89
N ILE A 176 18.86 15.21 1.71
CA ILE A 176 18.06 14.00 1.68
C ILE A 176 16.64 14.46 1.33
N PRO A 177 16.23 14.38 0.04
CA PRO A 177 14.94 14.92 -0.41
C PRO A 177 13.76 14.41 0.41
N LYS A 178 13.79 13.15 0.85
CA LYS A 178 12.76 12.56 1.70
C LYS A 178 12.64 13.22 3.08
N LEU A 179 13.73 13.73 3.66
CA LEU A 179 13.69 14.47 4.92
C LEU A 179 13.20 15.90 4.71
N GLU A 180 13.64 16.57 3.64
CA GLU A 180 13.15 17.91 3.29
C GLU A 180 11.63 17.88 3.08
N PHE A 181 11.16 16.87 2.36
CA PHE A 181 9.74 16.64 2.11
C PHE A 181 8.91 16.43 3.39
N MET A 182 9.51 16.06 4.52
CA MET A 182 8.77 15.96 5.79
C MET A 182 8.18 17.31 6.24
N GLN A 183 8.75 18.43 5.80
CA GLN A 183 8.28 19.78 6.15
C GLN A 183 6.92 20.11 5.52
N SER A 184 6.58 19.48 4.40
CA SER A 184 5.32 19.72 3.69
C SER A 184 4.14 18.94 4.26
N VAL A 185 4.39 17.93 5.11
CA VAL A 185 3.36 16.99 5.55
C VAL A 185 2.28 17.67 6.39
N ALA A 186 2.66 18.36 7.47
CA ALA A 186 1.67 19.03 8.30
C ALA A 186 0.89 20.14 7.56
N PRO A 187 1.53 21.01 6.75
CA PRO A 187 0.84 21.99 5.93
C PRO A 187 -0.11 21.43 4.86
N SER A 188 0.19 20.25 4.30
CA SER A 188 -0.61 19.63 3.23
C SER A 188 -1.85 18.89 3.72
N ILE A 189 -1.89 18.44 4.99
CA ILE A 189 -3.02 17.67 5.55
C ILE A 189 -4.39 18.36 5.37
N PRO A 190 -4.57 19.68 5.58
CA PRO A 190 -5.86 20.33 5.36
C PRO A 190 -6.34 20.30 3.91
N GLN A 191 -5.43 20.19 2.95
CA GLN A 191 -5.74 20.24 1.52
C GLN A 191 -5.91 18.85 0.92
N THR A 192 -5.09 17.90 1.35
CA THR A 192 -4.99 16.57 0.75
C THR A 192 -5.52 15.46 1.66
N GLY A 193 -5.83 15.76 2.92
CA GLY A 193 -6.25 14.82 3.95
C GLY A 193 -5.09 14.10 4.65
N ILE A 194 -5.40 13.05 5.39
CA ILE A 194 -4.41 12.29 6.18
C ILE A 194 -3.48 11.49 5.27
N VAL A 195 -2.24 11.27 5.68
CA VAL A 195 -1.28 10.65 4.77
C VAL A 195 -1.57 9.17 4.50
N ILE A 196 -2.07 8.43 5.49
CA ILE A 196 -2.30 6.98 5.36
C ILE A 196 -3.27 6.61 4.23
N GLN A 197 -4.17 7.52 3.84
CA GLN A 197 -5.11 7.28 2.73
C GLN A 197 -4.40 7.18 1.37
N TRP A 198 -3.17 7.72 1.25
CA TRP A 198 -2.35 7.72 0.05
C TRP A 198 -1.33 6.58 0.04
N SER A 199 -1.49 5.58 0.92
CA SER A 199 -0.59 4.43 1.00
C SER A 199 -0.55 3.63 -0.30
N ALA A 200 0.64 3.26 -0.73
CA ALA A 200 0.84 2.34 -1.85
C ALA A 200 0.72 0.87 -1.43
N ASP A 201 0.39 0.57 -0.18
CA ASP A 201 0.27 -0.82 0.29
C ASP A 201 -0.79 -1.59 -0.52
N THR A 202 -1.95 -1.00 -0.80
CA THR A 202 -3.00 -1.64 -1.61
C THR A 202 -2.52 -1.92 -3.02
N THR A 203 -1.96 -0.94 -3.72
CA THR A 203 -1.51 -1.12 -5.11
C THR A 203 -0.32 -2.08 -5.21
N LYS A 204 0.59 -2.07 -4.22
CA LYS A 204 1.68 -3.02 -4.12
C LYS A 204 1.20 -4.44 -3.82
N HIS A 205 0.19 -4.59 -2.97
CA HIS A 205 -0.42 -5.89 -2.69
C HIS A 205 -1.11 -6.45 -3.93
N THR A 206 -1.92 -5.62 -4.62
CA THR A 206 -2.53 -6.00 -5.91
C THR A 206 -1.47 -6.37 -6.94
N HIS A 207 -0.36 -5.64 -7.03
CA HIS A 207 0.73 -6.03 -7.94
C HIS A 207 1.37 -7.38 -7.54
N ILE A 208 1.42 -7.73 -6.25
CA ILE A 208 1.89 -9.06 -5.85
C ILE A 208 0.92 -10.11 -6.35
N GLU A 209 -0.36 -10.00 -5.99
CA GLU A 209 -1.41 -10.98 -6.31
C GLU A 209 -1.65 -11.11 -7.82
N VAL A 210 -1.70 -10.00 -8.54
CA VAL A 210 -2.11 -9.97 -9.95
C VAL A 210 -0.95 -10.18 -10.90
N ILE A 211 0.28 -9.83 -10.50
CA ILE A 211 1.46 -9.89 -11.38
C ILE A 211 2.48 -10.89 -10.86
N LYS A 212 2.98 -10.73 -9.63
CA LYS A 212 4.13 -11.52 -9.16
C LYS A 212 3.78 -12.98 -8.90
N ASP A 213 2.68 -13.24 -8.21
CA ASP A 213 2.28 -14.60 -7.83
C ASP A 213 2.01 -15.46 -9.07
N PRO A 214 1.24 -15.01 -10.08
CA PRO A 214 1.08 -15.73 -11.33
C PRO A 214 2.42 -16.07 -11.98
N VAL A 215 3.33 -15.10 -12.08
CA VAL A 215 4.66 -15.31 -12.67
C VAL A 215 5.45 -16.39 -11.94
N THR A 216 5.40 -16.43 -10.61
CA THR A 216 6.12 -17.47 -9.84
C THR A 216 5.62 -18.89 -10.11
N THR A 217 4.39 -19.03 -10.57
CA THR A 217 3.77 -20.33 -10.88
C THR A 217 3.90 -20.73 -12.35
N THR A 218 4.45 -19.85 -13.20
CA THR A 218 4.59 -20.10 -14.63
C THR A 218 6.04 -20.40 -15.04
N ASN A 219 6.29 -20.64 -16.32
CA ASN A 219 7.62 -20.98 -16.83
C ASN A 219 8.51 -19.75 -17.11
N ASN A 220 8.10 -18.55 -16.66
CA ASN A 220 8.81 -17.27 -16.83
C ASN A 220 9.09 -16.88 -18.30
N GLN A 221 8.24 -17.30 -19.23
CA GLN A 221 8.29 -16.90 -20.65
C GLN A 221 6.99 -16.20 -21.04
N ASN A 222 7.01 -15.24 -21.97
CA ASN A 222 5.79 -14.55 -22.41
C ASN A 222 4.91 -14.06 -21.24
N TYR A 223 5.53 -13.35 -20.28
CA TYR A 223 4.94 -12.99 -18.99
C TYR A 223 3.51 -12.48 -19.09
N ASP A 224 3.25 -11.49 -19.94
CA ASP A 224 1.93 -10.84 -20.05
C ASP A 224 0.82 -11.84 -20.40
N SER A 225 1.07 -12.74 -21.37
CA SER A 225 0.09 -13.74 -21.77
C SER A 225 -0.18 -14.76 -20.67
N GLN A 226 0.86 -15.18 -19.96
CA GLN A 226 0.73 -16.17 -18.89
C GLN A 226 0.04 -15.61 -17.65
N ILE A 227 0.33 -14.35 -17.31
CA ILE A 227 -0.39 -13.63 -16.25
C ILE A 227 -1.87 -13.54 -16.62
N CYS A 228 -2.20 -13.06 -17.82
CA CYS A 228 -3.59 -12.96 -18.27
C CYS A 228 -4.33 -14.30 -18.23
N CYS A 229 -3.71 -15.38 -18.70
CA CYS A 229 -4.32 -16.72 -18.65
C CYS A 229 -4.57 -17.20 -17.21
N THR A 230 -3.62 -16.95 -16.30
CA THR A 230 -3.76 -17.34 -14.88
C THR A 230 -4.91 -16.58 -14.23
N LEU A 231 -4.99 -15.27 -14.45
CA LEU A 231 -6.06 -14.43 -13.92
C LEU A 231 -7.44 -14.81 -14.49
N ASP A 232 -7.52 -15.20 -15.77
CA ASP A 232 -8.77 -15.69 -16.38
C ASP A 232 -9.23 -17.00 -15.73
N CYS A 233 -8.30 -17.94 -15.49
CA CYS A 233 -8.57 -19.17 -14.77
C CYS A 233 -9.06 -18.90 -13.34
N ASP A 234 -8.37 -18.03 -12.59
CA ASP A 234 -8.73 -17.69 -11.21
C ASP A 234 -10.11 -17.03 -11.14
N LYS A 235 -10.41 -16.11 -12.06
CA LYS A 235 -11.73 -15.48 -12.18
C LYS A 235 -12.83 -16.51 -12.42
N LYS A 236 -12.61 -17.48 -13.33
CA LYS A 236 -13.57 -18.56 -13.62
C LYS A 236 -13.80 -19.45 -12.40
N CYS A 237 -12.73 -19.84 -11.71
CA CYS A 237 -12.80 -20.63 -10.48
C CYS A 237 -13.57 -19.89 -9.38
N HIS A 238 -13.29 -18.59 -9.17
CA HIS A 238 -14.00 -17.76 -8.20
C HIS A 238 -15.50 -17.67 -8.51
N LEU A 239 -15.85 -17.45 -9.77
CA LEU A 239 -17.24 -17.33 -10.20
C LEU A 239 -18.01 -18.65 -10.06
N PHE A 240 -17.36 -19.78 -10.36
CA PHE A 240 -17.92 -21.10 -10.07
C PHE A 240 -18.18 -21.30 -8.57
N ASN A 241 -17.19 -21.03 -7.71
CA ASN A 241 -17.33 -21.19 -6.26
C ASN A 241 -18.43 -20.28 -5.67
N THR A 242 -18.52 -19.04 -6.17
CA THR A 242 -19.58 -18.09 -5.78
C THR A 242 -20.95 -18.65 -6.15
N THR A 243 -21.08 -19.19 -7.37
CA THR A 243 -22.36 -19.72 -7.84
C THR A 243 -22.79 -20.96 -7.06
N ILE A 244 -21.87 -21.89 -6.79
CA ILE A 244 -22.14 -23.07 -5.95
C ILE A 244 -22.51 -22.67 -4.51
N SER A 245 -21.95 -21.59 -3.99
CA SER A 245 -22.28 -21.11 -2.64
C SER A 245 -23.68 -20.50 -2.58
N LEU A 246 -24.06 -19.74 -3.62
CA LEU A 246 -25.40 -19.17 -3.75
C LEU A 246 -26.47 -20.26 -3.94
N SER A 247 -26.23 -21.26 -4.80
CA SER A 247 -27.20 -22.32 -5.04
C SER A 247 -27.51 -23.12 -3.76
N LYS A 248 -26.49 -23.42 -2.95
CA LYS A 248 -26.66 -24.09 -1.66
C LYS A 248 -27.48 -23.28 -0.65
N GLN A 249 -27.44 -21.95 -0.71
CA GLN A 249 -28.25 -21.10 0.16
C GLN A 249 -29.71 -21.06 -0.26
N THR A 250 -29.98 -21.08 -1.57
CA THR A 250 -31.35 -21.16 -2.11
C THR A 250 -32.03 -22.48 -1.72
N ASP A 251 -31.31 -23.60 -1.85
CA ASP A 251 -31.83 -24.93 -1.47
C ASP A 251 -32.22 -25.01 0.03
N ILE A 252 -31.51 -24.29 0.91
CA ILE A 252 -31.81 -24.24 2.35
C ILE A 252 -33.07 -23.41 2.65
N HIS A 253 -33.31 -22.33 1.90
CA HIS A 253 -34.47 -21.46 2.08
C HIS A 253 -35.77 -22.13 1.61
N ASP A 254 -35.70 -22.97 0.57
CA ASP A 254 -36.85 -23.75 0.09
C ASP A 254 -37.18 -24.96 0.98
N THR A 255 -36.24 -25.41 1.82
CA THR A 255 -36.48 -26.52 2.75
C THR A 255 -37.11 -26.06 4.09
N GLN A 256 -37.07 -24.76 4.42
CA GLN A 256 -37.63 -24.21 5.68
C GLN A 256 -39.07 -23.67 5.57
N THR A 257 -39.65 -23.57 4.37
CA THR A 257 -41.05 -23.15 4.15
C THR A 257 -42.05 -24.32 4.14
N GLY A 258 -41.61 -25.52 4.49
CA GLY A 258 -42.37 -26.77 4.30
C GLY A 258 -42.76 -27.56 5.55
N ASP A 259 -42.87 -26.95 6.73
CA ASP A 259 -43.46 -27.65 7.89
C ASP A 259 -44.14 -26.68 8.87
N ASP A 260 -45.47 -26.61 8.81
CA ASP A 260 -46.35 -26.45 9.98
C ASP A 260 -47.80 -26.83 9.59
N SER A 261 -48.39 -27.67 10.45
CA SER A 261 -49.56 -28.54 10.24
C SER A 261 -50.96 -27.89 10.22
N GLU A 262 -51.85 -28.58 9.48
CA GLU A 262 -53.32 -28.50 9.27
C GLU A 262 -54.23 -27.80 10.32
N THR A 263 -55.24 -27.05 9.83
CA THR A 263 -56.68 -27.21 10.17
C THR A 263 -57.66 -26.43 9.24
N ASP A 264 -58.55 -27.20 8.58
CA ASP A 264 -59.94 -26.97 8.11
C ASP A 264 -60.45 -25.72 7.32
N ALA A 265 -60.59 -25.93 5.98
CA ALA A 265 -61.74 -25.69 5.07
C ALA A 265 -62.31 -24.25 4.81
N PRO A 266 -63.16 -24.04 3.76
CA PRO A 266 -62.75 -23.87 2.37
C PRO A 266 -63.30 -22.56 1.74
N ASN A 267 -62.55 -21.85 0.88
CA ASN A 267 -63.21 -20.98 -0.10
C ASN A 267 -62.38 -20.67 -1.34
N HIS A 268 -63.12 -20.60 -2.45
CA HIS A 268 -62.77 -20.27 -3.82
C HIS A 268 -61.77 -19.11 -3.98
N GLY A 269 -60.76 -19.30 -4.82
CA GLY A 269 -59.89 -18.23 -5.27
C GLY A 269 -58.78 -18.76 -6.16
N ASP A 270 -59.07 -18.87 -7.46
CA ASP A 270 -58.08 -19.02 -8.53
C ASP A 270 -57.05 -17.89 -8.44
N TRP A 271 -55.85 -18.22 -8.01
CA TRP A 271 -54.65 -17.40 -8.20
C TRP A 271 -53.51 -18.32 -8.63
N ASN A 272 -53.35 -18.44 -9.95
CA ASN A 272 -52.11 -18.87 -10.56
C ASN A 272 -50.98 -17.95 -10.07
N LEU A 273 -50.17 -18.43 -9.13
CA LEU A 273 -48.89 -17.84 -8.80
C LEU A 273 -47.86 -18.44 -9.77
N PRO A 274 -47.12 -17.64 -10.56
CA PRO A 274 -46.09 -18.17 -11.43
C PRO A 274 -44.93 -18.69 -10.58
N ASP A 275 -44.61 -19.97 -10.79
CA ASP A 275 -43.40 -20.63 -10.31
C ASP A 275 -42.14 -19.81 -10.63
N SER A 276 -41.25 -19.80 -9.64
CA SER A 276 -39.79 -19.60 -9.72
C SER A 276 -39.25 -18.85 -10.95
N ALA A 277 -39.23 -17.51 -10.85
CA ALA A 277 -38.40 -16.68 -11.74
C ALA A 277 -36.92 -16.63 -11.29
N GLY A 278 -36.60 -17.11 -10.08
CA GLY A 278 -35.26 -17.04 -9.48
C GLY A 278 -34.30 -18.11 -9.98
N ASP A 279 -34.77 -19.36 -10.12
CA ASP A 279 -33.92 -20.50 -10.52
C ASP A 279 -33.44 -20.41 -11.96
N ASN A 280 -34.28 -19.83 -12.82
CA ASN A 280 -34.00 -19.69 -14.24
C ASN A 280 -32.89 -18.65 -14.50
N VAL A 281 -32.73 -17.65 -13.62
CA VAL A 281 -31.67 -16.62 -13.77
C VAL A 281 -30.29 -17.21 -13.45
N ILE A 282 -30.18 -18.02 -12.40
CA ILE A 282 -28.90 -18.66 -12.02
C ILE A 282 -28.50 -19.72 -13.05
N GLY A 283 -29.46 -20.54 -13.51
CA GLY A 283 -29.22 -21.51 -14.58
C GLY A 283 -28.73 -20.86 -15.88
N ASN A 284 -29.31 -19.72 -16.26
CA ASN A 284 -28.89 -18.96 -17.44
C ASN A 284 -27.50 -18.32 -17.27
N ILE A 285 -27.18 -17.79 -16.07
CA ILE A 285 -25.83 -17.25 -15.77
C ILE A 285 -24.77 -18.36 -15.84
N LEU A 286 -25.07 -19.55 -15.31
CA LEU A 286 -24.20 -20.72 -15.41
C LEU A 286 -24.02 -21.18 -16.86
N GLN A 287 -25.07 -21.14 -17.68
CA GLN A 287 -24.99 -21.57 -19.06
C GLN A 287 -24.20 -20.58 -19.95
N ASP A 288 -24.31 -19.28 -19.69
CA ASP A 288 -23.48 -18.25 -20.35
C ASP A 288 -22.00 -18.36 -19.95
N LEU A 289 -21.71 -18.63 -18.67
CA LEU A 289 -20.33 -18.74 -18.17
C LEU A 289 -19.54 -19.92 -18.74
N TRP A 290 -20.24 -21.02 -19.02
CA TRP A 290 -19.65 -22.32 -19.40
C TRP A 290 -19.82 -22.61 -20.90
N SER A 291 -20.35 -21.65 -21.67
CA SER A 291 -20.42 -21.74 -23.11
C SER A 291 -19.02 -21.69 -23.74
N SER A 292 -18.70 -22.69 -24.55
CA SER A 292 -17.39 -22.95 -25.18
C SER A 292 -16.87 -21.84 -26.10
N ASP A 293 -17.68 -20.83 -26.38
CA ASP A 293 -17.46 -19.82 -27.43
C ASP A 293 -17.09 -18.43 -26.90
N CYS A 294 -16.81 -18.25 -25.60
CA CYS A 294 -16.35 -16.96 -25.09
C CYS A 294 -14.86 -16.76 -25.41
N PRO A 295 -14.48 -15.82 -26.31
CA PRO A 295 -13.09 -15.42 -26.44
C PRO A 295 -12.58 -14.84 -25.10
N PRO A 296 -11.28 -14.97 -24.78
CA PRO A 296 -10.71 -14.34 -23.60
C PRO A 296 -11.08 -12.86 -23.60
N THR A 297 -11.61 -12.36 -22.49
CA THR A 297 -12.11 -10.98 -22.42
C THR A 297 -10.94 -10.02 -22.62
N CYS A 298 -10.81 -9.46 -23.82
CA CYS A 298 -9.85 -8.41 -24.10
C CYS A 298 -10.39 -7.10 -23.53
N PHE A 299 -9.82 -6.68 -22.40
CA PHE A 299 -10.23 -5.44 -21.75
C PHE A 299 -10.01 -4.22 -22.66
N PHE A 300 -8.98 -4.23 -23.51
CA PHE A 300 -8.68 -3.14 -24.46
C PHE A 300 -9.77 -2.96 -25.53
N ASP A 301 -10.29 -4.04 -26.11
CA ASP A 301 -11.40 -3.99 -27.08
C ASP A 301 -12.70 -3.49 -26.42
N SER A 302 -12.85 -3.75 -25.12
CA SER A 302 -13.98 -3.27 -24.33
C SER A 302 -13.87 -1.77 -24.07
N THR A 303 -12.67 -1.25 -23.77
CA THR A 303 -12.42 0.19 -23.60
C THR A 303 -12.60 0.96 -24.89
N GLU A 304 -12.20 0.39 -26.04
CA GLU A 304 -12.39 0.98 -27.37
C GLU A 304 -13.87 1.03 -27.77
N LYS A 305 -14.65 0.01 -27.40
CA LYS A 305 -16.12 0.05 -27.56
C LYS A 305 -16.76 1.09 -26.63
N LEU A 306 -16.30 1.20 -25.38
CA LEU A 306 -16.83 2.16 -24.41
C LEU A 306 -16.51 3.63 -24.76
N SER A 307 -15.40 3.90 -25.44
CA SER A 307 -15.05 5.25 -25.91
C SER A 307 -15.93 5.74 -27.07
N SER A 308 -16.66 4.83 -27.72
CA SER A 308 -17.55 5.13 -28.86
C SER A 308 -19.01 5.40 -28.47
N VAL A 309 -19.39 5.25 -27.19
CA VAL A 309 -20.78 5.40 -26.71
C VAL A 309 -20.98 6.76 -26.04
N SER A 310 -22.11 7.41 -26.32
CA SER A 310 -22.44 8.74 -25.78
C SER A 310 -22.59 8.72 -24.24
N PRO A 311 -22.11 9.74 -23.51
CA PRO A 311 -22.11 9.72 -22.05
C PRO A 311 -23.54 9.76 -21.52
N GLY A 312 -24.01 8.67 -20.90
CA GLY A 312 -25.31 8.65 -20.21
C GLY A 312 -26.13 7.36 -20.32
N SER A 313 -25.78 6.41 -21.20
CA SER A 313 -26.50 5.12 -21.30
C SER A 313 -25.75 3.91 -20.71
N MET A 314 -24.70 4.15 -19.90
CA MET A 314 -23.91 3.06 -19.34
C MET A 314 -24.67 2.40 -18.17
N PRO A 315 -24.91 1.08 -18.19
CA PRO A 315 -25.05 0.33 -16.94
C PRO A 315 -23.71 0.48 -16.21
N ILE A 316 -23.77 0.90 -14.94
CA ILE A 316 -22.60 0.92 -14.05
C ILE A 316 -21.93 -0.45 -14.17
N PRO A 317 -20.66 -0.54 -14.61
CA PRO A 317 -19.97 -1.82 -14.62
C PRO A 317 -19.98 -2.34 -13.19
N LEU A 318 -20.40 -3.60 -13.01
CA LEU A 318 -20.21 -4.37 -11.77
C LEU A 318 -18.70 -4.66 -11.59
N CYS A 319 -17.91 -3.60 -11.48
CA CYS A 319 -16.54 -3.61 -10.98
C CYS A 319 -16.50 -2.76 -9.71
N MET A 320 -17.37 -3.09 -8.77
CA MET A 320 -17.04 -2.84 -7.37
C MET A 320 -16.03 -3.94 -7.01
N LEU A 321 -14.75 -3.58 -6.91
CA LEU A 321 -13.89 -4.26 -5.95
C LEU A 321 -14.51 -4.01 -4.58
N VAL A 322 -15.46 -4.87 -4.20
CA VAL A 322 -15.93 -4.95 -2.83
C VAL A 322 -14.78 -5.60 -2.07
N VAL A 323 -13.86 -4.77 -1.60
CA VAL A 323 -12.98 -5.13 -0.49
C VAL A 323 -13.89 -5.16 0.74
N GLY A 324 -14.54 -6.30 0.95
CA GLY A 324 -15.40 -6.53 2.11
C GLY A 324 -14.60 -7.19 3.21
N CYS A 325 -14.22 -6.41 4.23
CA CYS A 325 -14.18 -6.80 5.64
C CYS A 325 -13.89 -5.56 6.51
N THR A 326 -14.80 -4.59 6.54
CA THR A 326 -14.94 -3.76 7.74
C THR A 326 -15.76 -4.56 8.73
N ALA A 327 -15.10 -5.08 9.77
CA ALA A 327 -15.78 -5.45 11.00
C ALA A 327 -16.24 -4.16 11.70
N LEU A 328 -17.54 -3.87 11.60
CA LEU A 328 -18.48 -3.56 12.69
C LEU A 328 -19.88 -3.39 12.08
#